data_AF-A0A965N9C2-F1
#
_entry.id   AF-A0A965N9C2-F1
#
_cell.length_a   1.000
_cell.length_b   1.000
_cell.length_c   1.000
_cell.angle_alpha   90.00
_cell.angle_beta   90.00
_cell.angle_gamma   90.00
#
_symmetry.space_group_name_H-M   'P 1'
#
loop_
_entity.id
_entity.type
_entity.pdbx_description
1 polymer ?
#
loop_
_entity_poly.entity_id
_entity_poly.type
_entity_poly.pdbx_seq_one_letter_code
_entity_poly.pdbx_strand_id
1 'polypeptide(L)'
;MPQFAEFAASIGLSELQLLLGLIGLLLLIIVMIYNAVRLRKTEQIEDVQLEPHLDKIQEPTFHEPTDEARAPEIKPDHKIDSLIDCVVALRLPEAISGQEIQMLLVPIQNFSASQVILEGLTESDRWEKINPTETYLELQLAVQMASRKGPIGVVE
;
A
#
# COMPACT_ATOMS: atom_id res chain seq x y z
N MET A 1 39.66 -0.33 -29.52
CA MET A 1 39.80 -0.29 -28.05
C MET A 1 40.76 0.77 -27.47
N PRO A 2 41.60 1.54 -28.22
CA PRO A 2 42.55 2.48 -27.56
C PRO A 2 41.90 3.76 -27.01
N GLN A 3 40.70 4.11 -27.48
CA GLN A 3 40.04 5.38 -27.19
C GLN A 3 39.63 5.53 -25.71
N PHE A 4 39.19 4.45 -25.06
CA PHE A 4 38.78 4.50 -23.64
C PHE A 4 39.98 4.63 -22.70
N ALA A 5 41.11 4.00 -23.02
CA ALA A 5 42.35 4.14 -22.27
C ALA A 5 42.92 5.56 -22.37
N GLU A 6 42.82 6.19 -23.55
CA GLU A 6 43.24 7.57 -23.79
C GLU A 6 42.38 8.58 -23.00
N PHE A 7 41.06 8.35 -22.95
CA PHE A 7 40.14 9.13 -22.11
C PHE A 7 40.39 8.92 -20.61
N ALA A 8 40.59 7.68 -20.15
CA ALA A 8 40.90 7.39 -18.75
C ALA A 8 42.20 8.08 -18.31
N ALA A 9 43.24 8.01 -19.15
CA ALA A 9 44.51 8.68 -18.92
C ALA A 9 44.38 10.21 -18.89
N SER A 10 43.51 10.80 -19.72
CA SER A 10 43.27 12.25 -19.75
C SER A 10 42.62 12.81 -18.48
N ILE A 11 41.88 11.97 -17.74
CA ILE A 11 41.18 12.33 -16.49
C ILE A 11 42.01 11.91 -15.26
N GLY A 12 43.13 11.20 -15.46
CA GLY A 12 44.00 10.70 -14.39
C GLY A 12 43.41 9.50 -13.61
N LEU A 13 42.42 8.82 -14.18
CA LEU A 13 41.77 7.65 -13.57
C LEU A 13 42.26 6.36 -14.23
N SER A 14 42.32 5.26 -13.47
CA SER A 14 42.60 3.93 -14.03
C SER A 14 41.43 3.47 -14.90
N GLU A 15 41.72 2.75 -15.99
CA GLU A 15 40.71 2.19 -16.91
C GLU A 15 39.67 1.32 -16.17
N LEU A 16 40.11 0.57 -15.14
CA LEU A 16 39.22 -0.22 -14.28
C LEU A 16 38.27 0.64 -13.43
N GLN A 17 38.74 1.80 -12.96
CA GLN A 17 37.91 2.72 -12.18
C GLN A 17 36.89 3.44 -13.06
N LEU A 18 37.27 3.82 -14.28
CA LEU A 18 36.36 4.40 -15.26
C LEU A 18 35.26 3.40 -15.65
N LEU A 19 35.64 2.14 -15.92
CA LEU A 19 34.68 1.09 -16.27
C LEU A 19 33.72 0.80 -15.10
N LEU A 20 34.25 0.71 -13.87
CA LEU A 20 33.44 0.50 -12.67
C LEU A 20 32.50 1.68 -12.39
N GLY A 21 32.97 2.91 -12.62
CA GLY A 21 32.14 4.11 -12.53
C GLY A 21 31.02 4.11 -13.59
N LEU A 22 31.34 3.72 -14.82
CA LEU A 22 30.36 3.68 -15.92
C LEU A 22 29.29 2.62 -15.69
N ILE A 23 29.66 1.39 -15.28
CA ILE A 23 28.67 0.35 -14.94
C ILE A 23 27.81 0.78 -13.74
N GLY A 24 28.40 1.44 -12.75
CA GLY A 24 27.68 1.96 -11.59
C GLY A 24 26.68 3.06 -11.95
N LEU A 25 27.08 4.01 -12.80
CA LEU A 25 26.20 5.06 -13.32
C LEU A 25 25.06 4.46 -14.16
N LEU A 26 25.38 3.50 -15.03
CA LEU A 26 24.38 2.79 -15.84
C LEU A 26 23.33 2.11 -14.94
N LEU A 27 23.78 1.39 -13.92
CA LEU A 27 22.89 0.71 -12.97
C LEU A 27 22.01 1.72 -12.22
N LEU A 28 22.57 2.84 -11.77
CA LEU A 28 21.82 3.89 -11.08
C LEU A 28 20.74 4.48 -12.00
N ILE A 29 21.07 4.77 -13.27
CA ILE A 29 20.10 5.26 -14.26
C ILE A 29 18.99 4.24 -14.50
N ILE A 30 19.32 2.95 -14.62
CA ILE A 30 18.32 1.88 -14.79
C ILE A 30 17.37 1.84 -13.59
N VAL A 31 17.91 1.86 -12.36
CA VAL A 31 17.09 1.87 -11.13
C VAL A 31 16.24 3.12 -11.04
N MET A 32 16.78 4.29 -11.42
CA MET A 32 16.04 5.55 -11.44
C MET A 32 14.87 5.50 -12.42
N ILE A 33 15.08 5.01 -13.65
CA ILE A 33 14.01 4.87 -14.65
C ILE A 33 12.97 3.86 -14.17
N TYR A 34 13.41 2.70 -13.67
CA TYR A 34 12.52 1.69 -13.14
C TYR A 34 11.66 2.24 -12.00
N ASN A 35 12.28 2.96 -11.07
CA ASN A 35 11.57 3.55 -9.93
C ASN A 35 10.67 4.72 -10.35
N ALA A 36 11.07 5.54 -11.33
CA ALA A 36 10.22 6.60 -11.87
C ALA A 36 8.99 6.05 -12.61
N VAL A 37 9.13 4.96 -13.36
CA VAL A 37 8.00 4.25 -13.99
C VAL A 37 7.10 3.63 -12.94
N ARG A 38 7.68 3.05 -11.87
CA ARG A 38 6.93 2.54 -10.73
C ARG A 38 6.14 3.65 -10.03
N LEU A 39 6.78 4.79 -9.77
CA LEU A 39 6.16 5.93 -9.11
C LEU A 39 5.02 6.52 -9.94
N ARG A 40 5.18 6.64 -11.27
CA ARG A 40 4.08 7.08 -12.14
C ARG A 40 2.86 6.17 -12.08
N LYS A 41 3.07 4.86 -11.89
CA LYS A 41 1.97 3.91 -11.72
C LYS A 41 1.33 3.98 -10.31
N THR A 42 2.03 4.58 -9.34
CA THR A 42 1.54 4.81 -7.97
C THR A 42 0.92 6.20 -7.80
N GLU A 43 1.47 7.26 -8.41
CA GLU A 43 0.95 8.64 -8.35
C GLU A 43 -0.45 8.76 -8.96
N GLN A 44 -0.79 7.96 -9.98
CA GLN A 44 -2.15 7.94 -10.53
C GLN A 44 -3.21 7.45 -9.51
N ILE A 45 -2.77 6.77 -8.44
CA ILE A 45 -3.63 6.27 -7.35
C ILE A 45 -3.64 7.27 -6.17
N GLU A 46 -2.64 8.15 -6.05
CA GLU A 46 -2.43 9.02 -4.88
C GLU A 46 -3.00 10.44 -5.04
N ASP A 47 -3.26 10.91 -6.27
CA ASP A 47 -3.75 12.26 -6.57
C ASP A 47 -5.22 12.53 -6.15
N VAL A 48 -5.87 11.57 -5.49
CA VAL A 48 -7.23 11.72 -4.92
C VAL A 48 -7.20 12.02 -3.42
N GLN A 49 -6.05 11.91 -2.73
CA GLN A 49 -6.06 11.95 -1.27
C GLN A 49 -4.88 12.67 -0.62
N LEU A 50 -4.67 13.96 -0.93
CA LEU A 50 -3.85 14.81 -0.08
C LEU A 50 -4.20 16.30 -0.18
N GLU A 51 -5.24 16.74 0.54
CA GLU A 51 -5.16 18.01 1.28
C GLU A 51 -5.82 17.83 2.66
N PRO A 52 -5.04 17.88 3.76
CA PRO A 52 -5.61 17.98 5.09
C PRO A 52 -6.12 19.42 5.25
N HIS A 53 -7.43 19.64 5.14
CA HIS A 53 -8.01 20.90 5.59
C HIS A 53 -7.86 20.96 7.11
N LEU A 54 -6.85 21.69 7.58
CA LEU A 54 -6.72 22.06 8.99
C LEU A 54 -7.78 23.13 9.29
N ASP A 55 -9.05 22.72 9.33
CA ASP A 55 -10.11 23.57 9.86
C ASP A 55 -10.08 23.50 11.38
N LYS A 56 -9.54 24.58 11.95
CA LYS A 56 -9.94 25.21 13.22
C LYS A 56 -10.63 24.27 14.21
N ILE A 57 -9.87 23.82 15.21
CA ILE A 57 -10.43 23.34 16.47
C ILE A 57 -11.24 24.50 17.06
N GLN A 58 -12.55 24.47 16.87
CA GLN A 58 -13.51 25.29 17.58
C GLN A 58 -13.88 24.57 18.87
N GLU A 59 -13.62 25.22 20.01
CA GLU A 59 -13.89 24.72 21.35
C GLU A 59 -15.38 24.33 21.50
N PRO A 60 -15.72 23.17 22.10
CA PRO A 60 -17.09 22.69 22.14
C PRO A 60 -17.89 23.50 23.16
N THR A 61 -18.74 24.41 22.68
CA THR A 61 -19.81 24.98 23.49
C THR A 61 -20.98 23.99 23.47
N PHE A 62 -21.31 23.47 24.66
CA PHE A 62 -22.39 22.53 24.90
C PHE A 62 -23.74 23.18 24.59
N HIS A 63 -24.45 22.69 23.58
CA HIS A 63 -25.87 22.97 23.37
C HIS A 63 -26.63 21.68 23.04
N GLU A 64 -27.75 21.52 23.74
CA GLU A 64 -28.71 20.41 23.75
C GLU A 64 -29.39 20.13 22.38
N PRO A 65 -30.04 18.94 22.24
CA PRO A 65 -30.13 18.23 20.98
C PRO A 65 -31.25 18.77 20.09
N THR A 66 -30.92 19.09 18.85
CA THR A 66 -31.89 19.23 17.76
C THR A 66 -31.51 18.24 16.68
N ASP A 67 -32.45 17.34 16.40
CA ASP A 67 -32.43 16.39 15.28
C ASP A 67 -32.24 17.14 13.96
N GLU A 68 -31.00 17.22 13.47
CA GLU A 68 -30.73 17.63 12.09
C GLU A 68 -29.67 16.72 11.46
N ALA A 69 -30.17 15.95 10.49
CA ALA A 69 -29.49 15.44 9.30
C ALA A 69 -27.99 15.15 9.46
N ARG A 70 -27.68 13.90 9.84
CA ARG A 70 -26.36 13.30 9.60
C ARG A 70 -26.04 13.42 8.11
N ALA A 71 -25.17 14.38 7.77
CA ALA A 71 -24.53 14.41 6.46
C ALA A 71 -23.94 13.01 6.19
N PRO A 72 -24.07 12.47 4.97
CA PRO A 72 -23.46 11.19 4.67
C PRO A 72 -21.95 11.37 4.86
N GLU A 73 -21.41 10.79 5.94
CA GLU A 73 -20.00 10.43 6.00
C GLU A 73 -19.78 9.60 4.73
N ILE A 74 -19.14 10.20 3.73
CA ILE A 74 -18.56 9.48 2.61
C ILE A 74 -17.50 8.62 3.26
N LYS A 75 -17.89 7.43 3.70
CA LYS A 75 -16.95 6.41 4.12
C LYS A 75 -16.06 6.19 2.90
N PRO A 76 -14.74 6.40 3.00
CA PRO A 76 -13.88 5.82 2.00
C PRO A 76 -14.24 4.34 1.95
N ASP A 77 -14.48 3.79 0.75
CA ASP A 77 -14.75 2.36 0.56
C ASP A 77 -13.49 1.50 0.81
N HIS A 78 -12.55 2.04 1.58
CA HIS A 78 -11.41 1.34 2.15
C HIS A 78 -11.82 0.84 3.53
N LYS A 79 -12.03 -0.47 3.59
CA LYS A 79 -12.51 -1.13 4.81
C LYS A 79 -11.40 -1.38 5.83
N ILE A 80 -10.14 -1.31 5.39
CA ILE A 80 -8.95 -1.40 6.23
C ILE A 80 -8.73 -0.04 6.92
N ASP A 81 -9.01 0.00 8.22
CA ASP A 81 -8.86 1.18 9.07
C ASP A 81 -7.36 1.53 9.26
N SER A 82 -7.03 2.83 9.28
CA SER A 82 -5.68 3.35 9.55
C SER A 82 -5.15 2.95 10.94
N LEU A 83 -6.05 2.57 11.84
CA LEU A 83 -5.74 2.09 13.18
C LEU A 83 -5.26 0.63 13.24
N ILE A 84 -5.21 -0.09 12.13
CA ILE A 84 -4.74 -1.48 12.10
C ILE A 84 -3.21 -1.54 12.22
N ASP A 85 -2.73 -2.44 13.07
CA ASP A 85 -1.30 -2.53 13.44
C ASP A 85 -0.40 -3.07 12.30
N CYS A 86 -0.94 -3.93 11.45
CA CYS A 86 -0.18 -4.59 10.38
C CYS A 86 -1.03 -4.73 9.11
N VAL A 87 -0.50 -4.24 7.99
CA VAL A 87 -1.11 -4.39 6.66
C VAL A 87 -0.04 -4.89 5.70
N VAL A 88 -0.35 -5.98 4.99
CA VAL A 88 0.53 -6.62 4.02
C VAL A 88 -0.16 -6.59 2.66
N ALA A 89 0.50 -5.99 1.66
CA ALA A 89 0.05 -6.02 0.28
C ALA A 89 0.83 -7.08 -0.51
N LEU A 90 0.11 -7.88 -1.29
CA LEU A 90 0.63 -8.94 -2.15
C LEU A 90 0.13 -8.71 -3.57
N ARG A 91 1.04 -8.34 -4.47
CA ARG A 91 0.75 -8.30 -5.90
C ARG A 91 0.89 -9.68 -6.52
N LEU A 92 -0.12 -10.08 -7.28
CA LEU A 92 -0.15 -11.37 -7.93
C LEU A 92 0.51 -11.26 -9.32
N PRO A 93 1.24 -12.31 -9.75
CA PRO A 93 1.88 -12.32 -11.08
C PRO A 93 0.86 -12.35 -12.21
N GLU A 94 -0.32 -12.92 -11.96
CA GLU A 94 -1.48 -12.98 -12.86
C GLU A 94 -2.77 -12.81 -12.06
N ALA A 95 -3.87 -12.49 -12.72
CA ALA A 95 -5.17 -12.36 -12.07
C ALA A 95 -5.64 -13.74 -11.56
N ILE A 96 -5.91 -13.84 -10.25
CA ILE A 96 -6.37 -15.08 -9.62
C ILE A 96 -7.85 -14.99 -9.30
N SER A 97 -8.59 -16.09 -9.46
CA SER A 97 -10.01 -16.14 -9.14
C SER A 97 -10.27 -16.02 -7.64
N GLY A 98 -11.27 -15.23 -7.26
CA GLY A 98 -11.72 -15.12 -5.88
C GLY A 98 -12.23 -16.42 -5.26
N GLN A 99 -12.60 -17.42 -6.07
CA GLN A 99 -12.89 -18.77 -5.57
C GLN A 99 -11.65 -19.47 -5.02
N GLU A 100 -10.55 -19.43 -5.78
CA GLU A 100 -9.28 -20.05 -5.40
C GLU A 100 -8.72 -19.40 -4.14
N ILE A 101 -8.78 -18.06 -4.10
CA ILE A 101 -8.37 -17.28 -2.93
C ILE A 101 -9.22 -17.70 -1.73
N GLN A 102 -10.56 -17.74 -1.84
CA GLN A 102 -11.43 -18.14 -0.72
C GLN A 102 -11.12 -19.52 -0.13
N MET A 103 -10.76 -20.50 -0.96
CA MET A 103 -10.37 -21.83 -0.46
C MET A 103 -9.11 -21.76 0.43
N LEU A 104 -8.16 -20.89 0.09
CA LEU A 104 -6.93 -20.68 0.85
C LEU A 104 -7.14 -19.88 2.14
N LEU A 105 -8.23 -19.11 2.24
CA LEU A 105 -8.53 -18.22 3.35
C LEU A 105 -9.24 -18.90 4.52
N VAL A 106 -9.86 -20.05 4.30
CA VAL A 106 -10.61 -20.79 5.33
C VAL A 106 -9.79 -21.03 6.61
N PRO A 107 -8.51 -21.47 6.56
CA PRO A 107 -7.71 -21.66 7.75
C PRO A 107 -7.47 -20.37 8.53
N ILE A 108 -7.28 -19.25 7.82
CA ILE A 108 -7.00 -17.93 8.40
C ILE A 108 -8.25 -17.39 9.12
N GLN A 109 -9.42 -17.55 8.50
CA GLN A 109 -10.69 -17.14 9.09
C GLN A 109 -11.02 -17.94 10.35
N ASN A 110 -10.72 -19.24 10.37
CA ASN A 110 -10.96 -20.08 11.54
C ASN A 110 -10.06 -19.72 12.73
N PHE A 111 -8.86 -19.18 12.47
CA PHE A 111 -7.93 -18.79 13.52
C PHE A 111 -8.35 -17.49 14.22
N SER A 112 -8.70 -16.45 13.45
CA SER A 112 -9.06 -15.13 14.01
C SER A 112 -9.91 -14.29 13.05
N ALA A 113 -11.13 -14.74 12.73
CA ALA A 113 -12.06 -14.03 11.83
C ALA A 113 -12.33 -12.55 12.21
N SER A 114 -12.21 -12.17 13.48
CA SER A 114 -12.43 -10.80 13.95
C SER A 114 -11.17 -9.91 13.90
N GLN A 115 -10.00 -10.49 13.68
CA GLN A 115 -8.72 -9.76 13.70
C GLN A 115 -8.08 -9.69 12.31
N VAL A 116 -8.66 -10.36 11.31
CA VAL A 116 -8.12 -10.42 9.95
C VAL A 116 -9.15 -9.90 8.96
N ILE A 117 -8.75 -8.90 8.18
CA ILE A 117 -9.51 -8.36 7.05
C ILE A 117 -8.69 -8.64 5.79
N LEU A 118 -9.37 -9.10 4.73
CA LEU A 118 -8.73 -9.36 3.46
C LEU A 118 -9.55 -8.75 2.33
N GLU A 119 -8.86 -8.00 1.49
CA GLU A 119 -9.41 -7.29 0.33
C GLU A 119 -8.58 -7.62 -0.91
N GLY A 120 -9.18 -7.45 -2.07
CA GLY A 120 -8.54 -7.65 -3.35
C GLY A 120 -8.81 -6.50 -4.30
N LEU A 121 -7.81 -6.15 -5.10
CA LEU A 121 -7.91 -5.19 -6.19
C LEU A 121 -8.39 -5.93 -7.44
N THR A 122 -9.60 -5.61 -7.88
CA THR A 122 -10.17 -6.14 -9.13
C THR A 122 -9.44 -5.59 -10.36
N GLU A 123 -9.65 -6.19 -11.52
CA GLU A 123 -9.12 -5.65 -12.79
C GLU A 123 -9.68 -4.26 -13.13
N SER A 124 -10.81 -3.88 -12.53
CA SER A 124 -11.42 -2.54 -12.67
C SER A 124 -10.79 -1.49 -11.73
N ASP A 125 -9.63 -1.79 -11.13
CA ASP A 125 -8.92 -0.93 -10.19
C ASP A 125 -9.76 -0.54 -8.96
N ARG A 126 -10.65 -1.45 -8.54
CA ARG A 126 -11.49 -1.29 -7.35
C ARG A 126 -11.11 -2.30 -6.28
N TRP A 127 -10.81 -1.80 -5.08
CA TRP A 127 -10.65 -2.63 -3.88
C TRP A 127 -12.00 -3.09 -3.35
N GLU A 128 -12.11 -4.38 -3.05
CA GLU A 128 -13.33 -4.95 -2.48
C GLU A 128 -13.02 -6.19 -1.64
N LYS A 129 -13.99 -6.63 -0.83
CA LYS A 129 -13.92 -7.92 -0.15
C LYS A 129 -13.91 -9.05 -1.19
N ILE A 130 -13.07 -10.06 -0.96
CA ILE A 130 -12.96 -11.23 -1.85
C ILE A 130 -14.34 -11.85 -2.14
N ASN A 131 -14.70 -11.83 -3.42
CA ASN A 131 -15.93 -12.37 -3.99
C ASN A 131 -15.57 -13.54 -4.93
N PRO A 132 -16.28 -14.68 -4.87
CA PRO A 132 -15.97 -15.82 -5.73
C PRO A 132 -16.10 -15.54 -7.24
N THR A 133 -16.85 -14.53 -7.64
CA THR A 133 -17.15 -14.27 -9.07
C THR A 133 -16.09 -13.42 -9.75
N GLU A 134 -15.25 -12.75 -8.95
CA GLU A 134 -14.29 -11.74 -9.43
C GLU A 134 -12.87 -12.29 -9.50
N THR A 135 -12.01 -11.58 -10.21
CA THR A 135 -10.57 -11.86 -10.31
C THR A 135 -9.77 -10.69 -9.76
N TYR A 136 -8.63 -11.00 -9.14
CA TYR A 136 -7.86 -10.04 -8.38
C TYR A 136 -6.40 -10.00 -8.84
N LEU A 137 -5.85 -8.78 -8.96
CA LEU A 137 -4.47 -8.51 -9.35
C LEU A 137 -3.56 -8.23 -8.14
N GLU A 138 -4.16 -7.75 -7.05
CA GLU A 138 -3.48 -7.46 -5.79
C GLU A 138 -4.37 -7.88 -4.62
N LEU A 139 -3.76 -8.32 -3.54
CA LEU A 139 -4.42 -8.69 -2.30
C LEU A 139 -3.85 -7.87 -1.15
N GLN A 140 -4.72 -7.40 -0.25
CA GLN A 140 -4.32 -6.66 0.94
C GLN A 140 -4.86 -7.36 2.18
N LEU A 141 -3.94 -7.86 3.00
CA LEU A 141 -4.23 -8.53 4.26
C LEU A 141 -3.94 -7.58 5.41
N ALA A 142 -4.96 -7.28 6.20
CA ALA A 142 -4.87 -6.45 7.38
C ALA A 142 -5.09 -7.31 8.62
N VAL A 143 -4.16 -7.25 9.58
CA VAL A 143 -4.18 -8.03 10.81
C VAL A 143 -4.08 -7.10 12.02
N GLN A 144 -5.10 -7.15 12.86
CA GLN A 144 -5.12 -6.47 14.15
C GLN A 144 -4.37 -7.32 15.17
N MET A 145 -3.18 -6.86 15.59
CA MET A 145 -2.35 -7.59 16.54
C MET A 145 -2.78 -7.31 17.98
N ALA A 146 -3.24 -6.09 18.27
CA ALA A 146 -3.71 -5.71 19.60
C ALA A 146 -5.24 -5.75 19.68
N SER A 147 -5.78 -6.55 20.61
CA SER A 147 -7.21 -6.48 20.93
C SER A 147 -7.54 -5.10 21.50
N ARG A 148 -8.49 -4.41 20.88
CA ARG A 148 -9.05 -3.14 21.38
C ARG A 148 -10.27 -3.34 22.29
N LYS A 149 -10.59 -4.59 22.65
CA LYS A 149 -11.70 -4.92 23.55
C LYS A 149 -11.32 -4.63 25.01
N GLY A 150 -11.17 -3.35 25.36
CA GLY A 150 -11.04 -2.89 26.75
C GLY A 150 -9.86 -3.49 27.54
N PRO A 151 -9.82 -3.26 28.87
CA PRO A 151 -8.78 -3.79 29.74
C PRO A 151 -8.69 -5.32 29.65
N ILE A 152 -7.49 -5.85 29.42
CA ILE A 152 -7.23 -7.29 29.46
C ILE A 152 -7.23 -7.71 30.93
N GLY A 153 -8.37 -8.19 31.41
CA GLY A 153 -8.52 -8.80 32.74
C GLY A 153 -9.51 -8.07 33.64
N VAL A 154 -10.78 -8.51 33.62
CA VAL A 154 -11.48 -8.73 34.88
C VAL A 154 -11.29 -10.21 35.17
N VAL A 155 -10.28 -10.52 35.97
CA VAL A 155 -10.12 -11.83 36.57
C VAL A 155 -11.02 -11.81 37.81
N GLU A 156 -12.14 -12.53 37.78
CA GLU A 156 -12.85 -12.95 39.00
C GLU A 156 -12.18 -14.20 39.59
#